data_AF-C0DBX0-F1
#
_entry.id   AF-C0DBX0-F1
#
_cell.length_a   1.000
_cell.length_b   1.000
_cell.length_c   1.000
_cell.angle_alpha   90.00
_cell.angle_beta   90.00
_cell.angle_gamma   90.00
#
_symmetry.space_group_name_H-M   'P 1'
#
loop_
_entity.id
_entity.type
_entity.pdbx_description
1 polymer ?
#
loop_
_entity_poly.entity_id
_entity_poly.type
_entity_poly.pdbx_seq_one_letter_code
_entity_poly.pdbx_strand_id
1 'polypeptide(L)'
;MMGNIYFAGSGGGGLDPDDCTATPAQVLEGHTAGVNGYDDPVEGTMPYQKQEGTLNCGQSSIILPGYHDGTRSITANSLASQTPGTASAANIYPGKTAWVNGNKVTGTMTTQGGGTYTAGTADKTVVPANRFVTGNVVVKGDANLTAGNIKKGVKI
;
A
#
# COMPACT_ATOMS: atom_id res chain seq x y z
N MET A 1 -2.64 -26.49 47.16
CA MET A 1 -1.74 -26.92 48.25
C MET A 1 -0.33 -26.89 47.66
N MET A 2 0.39 -25.77 47.81
CA MET A 2 1.78 -25.67 47.36
C MET A 2 2.64 -26.51 48.32
N GLY A 3 3.39 -27.47 47.77
CA GLY A 3 4.39 -28.20 48.53
C GLY A 3 5.70 -27.42 48.51
N ASN A 4 6.20 -27.03 49.67
CA ASN A 4 7.54 -26.47 49.79
C ASN A 4 8.55 -27.60 49.59
N ILE A 5 9.41 -27.47 48.59
CA ILE A 5 10.58 -28.33 48.42
C ILE A 5 11.76 -27.59 49.02
N TYR A 6 12.27 -28.10 50.14
CA TYR A 6 13.53 -27.64 50.73
C TYR A 6 14.67 -28.51 50.21
N PHE A 7 15.68 -27.90 49.62
CA PHE A 7 16.94 -28.59 49.33
C PHE A 7 17.92 -28.38 50.50
N ALA A 8 18.27 -29.47 51.19
CA ALA A 8 19.35 -29.47 52.16
C ALA A 8 20.69 -29.38 51.42
N GLY A 9 21.51 -28.41 51.81
CA GLY A 9 22.71 -28.01 51.08
C GLY A 9 23.83 -29.05 51.05
N SER A 10 24.61 -28.98 49.97
CA SER A 10 26.00 -29.42 49.94
C SER A 10 26.75 -28.53 48.95
N GLY A 11 27.89 -27.99 49.40
CA GLY A 11 28.63 -26.91 48.77
C GLY A 11 28.85 -27.00 47.25
N GLY A 12 28.75 -25.85 46.61
CA GLY A 12 29.16 -25.59 45.24
C GLY A 12 29.24 -24.08 45.08
N GLY A 13 30.23 -23.59 44.33
CA GLY A 13 30.31 -22.17 43.95
C GLY A 13 29.11 -21.82 43.08
N GLY A 14 27.96 -21.56 43.71
CA GLY A 14 26.78 -21.04 43.07
C GLY A 14 27.02 -19.59 42.65
N LEU A 15 26.37 -19.19 41.56
CA LEU A 15 26.32 -17.78 41.19
C LEU A 15 25.52 -17.03 42.26
N ASP A 16 26.15 -16.04 42.89
CA ASP A 16 25.45 -15.11 43.77
C ASP A 16 24.53 -14.22 42.90
N PRO A 17 23.24 -14.05 43.21
CA PRO A 17 22.39 -13.07 42.53
C PRO A 17 23.03 -11.67 42.45
N ASP A 18 23.84 -11.27 43.43
CA ASP A 18 24.55 -9.99 43.43
C ASP A 18 25.69 -9.91 42.39
N ASP A 19 26.21 -11.06 41.93
CA ASP A 19 27.14 -11.14 40.80
C ASP A 19 26.43 -11.05 39.44
N CYS A 20 25.10 -11.17 39.39
CA CYS A 20 24.33 -11.03 38.16
C CYS A 20 24.15 -9.55 37.77
N THR A 21 23.84 -9.29 36.51
CA THR A 21 23.52 -7.92 36.02
C THR A 21 22.08 -7.78 35.51
N ALA A 22 21.32 -8.89 35.54
CA ALA A 22 19.92 -8.90 35.17
C ALA A 22 19.08 -8.17 36.22
N THR A 23 18.06 -7.46 35.73
CA THR A 23 16.99 -6.84 36.52
C THR A 23 15.68 -7.58 36.29
N PRO A 24 14.66 -7.42 37.15
CA PRO A 24 13.33 -7.99 36.89
C PRO A 24 12.76 -7.62 35.50
N ALA A 25 13.02 -6.40 35.02
CA ALA A 25 12.59 -5.94 33.69
C ALA A 25 13.30 -6.64 32.51
N GLN A 26 14.36 -7.40 32.80
CA GLN A 26 15.10 -8.23 31.83
C GLN A 26 14.74 -9.71 31.93
N VAL A 27 13.85 -10.09 32.84
CA VAL A 27 13.34 -11.45 33.01
C VAL A 27 11.90 -11.50 32.50
N LEU A 28 11.55 -12.53 31.73
CA LEU A 28 10.21 -12.70 31.16
C LEU A 28 9.15 -12.89 32.25
N GLU A 29 8.01 -12.20 32.13
CA GLU A 29 6.85 -12.41 33.01
C GLU A 29 6.47 -13.89 33.13
N GLY A 30 6.08 -14.32 34.33
CA GLY A 30 5.79 -15.73 34.64
C GLY A 30 7.03 -16.63 34.79
N HIS A 31 8.25 -16.08 34.68
CA HIS A 31 9.49 -16.76 35.02
C HIS A 31 10.16 -16.08 36.22
N THR A 32 10.86 -16.86 37.04
CA THR A 32 11.66 -16.36 38.17
C THR A 32 13.14 -16.52 37.90
N ALA A 33 13.96 -15.56 38.32
CA ALA A 33 15.42 -15.65 38.23
C ALA A 33 16.11 -14.95 39.41
N GLY A 34 17.36 -15.33 39.68
CA GLY A 34 18.25 -14.51 40.52
C GLY A 34 18.62 -13.23 39.77
N VAL A 35 18.48 -12.09 40.43
CA VAL A 35 18.70 -10.74 39.88
C VAL A 35 19.48 -9.93 40.91
N ASN A 36 20.31 -8.99 40.45
CA ASN A 36 21.19 -8.21 41.33
C ASN A 36 20.41 -7.46 42.41
N GLY A 37 20.87 -7.55 43.66
CA GLY A 37 20.26 -6.83 44.79
C GLY A 37 19.03 -7.53 45.37
N TYR A 38 18.85 -8.81 45.08
CA TYR A 38 17.80 -9.64 45.66
C TYR A 38 18.38 -10.96 46.16
N ASP A 39 18.16 -11.24 47.45
CA ASP A 39 18.62 -12.48 48.10
C ASP A 39 17.78 -13.71 47.67
N ASP A 40 16.56 -13.49 47.18
CA ASP A 40 15.63 -14.53 46.71
C ASP A 40 15.32 -14.37 45.21
N PRO A 41 14.98 -15.46 44.49
CA PRO A 41 14.52 -15.37 43.09
C PRO A 41 13.33 -14.43 42.93
N VAL A 42 13.39 -13.55 41.92
CA VAL A 42 12.36 -12.55 41.64
C VAL A 42 11.60 -12.91 40.37
N GLU A 43 10.30 -12.67 40.38
CA GLU A 43 9.46 -12.77 39.18
C GLU A 43 9.81 -11.67 38.16
N GLY A 44 9.93 -12.07 36.89
CA GLY A 44 10.22 -11.15 35.81
C GLY A 44 9.07 -10.20 35.49
N THR A 45 9.42 -9.02 34.97
CA THR A 45 8.47 -7.98 34.56
C THR A 45 8.61 -7.61 33.09
N MET A 46 9.46 -8.31 32.32
CA MET A 46 9.54 -8.10 30.87
C MET A 46 8.24 -8.58 30.20
N PRO A 47 7.50 -7.70 29.52
CA PRO A 47 6.24 -8.08 28.90
C PRO A 47 6.48 -8.97 27.68
N TYR A 48 5.60 -9.97 27.50
CA TYR A 48 5.51 -10.71 26.24
C TYR A 48 4.81 -9.87 25.18
N GLN A 49 5.47 -9.68 24.03
CA GLN A 49 4.95 -8.87 22.93
C GLN A 49 4.24 -9.74 21.90
N LYS A 50 2.90 -9.73 21.96
CA LYS A 50 2.03 -10.44 21.01
C LYS A 50 1.78 -9.59 19.75
N GLN A 51 2.83 -9.27 19.01
CA GLN A 51 2.74 -8.39 17.84
C GLN A 51 2.48 -9.20 16.55
N GLU A 52 1.27 -9.09 16.01
CA GLU A 52 0.82 -9.75 14.78
C GLU A 52 -0.20 -8.85 14.05
N GLY A 53 -0.32 -8.97 12.73
CA GLY A 53 -1.33 -8.23 11.97
C GLY A 53 -0.91 -7.90 10.55
N THR A 54 -1.60 -6.93 9.94
CA THR A 54 -1.35 -6.51 8.57
C THR A 54 -0.96 -5.04 8.44
N LEU A 55 -0.14 -4.71 7.45
CA LEU A 55 0.18 -3.33 7.08
C LEU A 55 -0.33 -2.98 5.70
N ASN A 56 -1.04 -1.85 5.62
CA ASN A 56 -1.36 -1.17 4.37
C ASN A 56 -0.27 -0.18 3.99
N CYS A 57 -0.26 0.27 2.74
CA CYS A 57 0.66 1.26 2.21
C CYS A 57 0.55 2.57 3.01
N GLY A 58 1.71 3.08 3.43
CA GLY A 58 1.78 4.28 4.26
C GLY A 58 1.49 4.04 5.74
N GLN A 59 1.17 2.82 6.17
CA GLN A 59 1.12 2.46 7.59
C GLN A 59 2.50 2.03 8.10
N SER A 60 2.69 2.14 9.40
CA SER A 60 3.84 1.63 10.13
C SER A 60 3.39 0.90 11.38
N SER A 61 4.29 0.11 11.98
CA SER A 61 4.07 -0.49 13.29
C SER A 61 5.26 -0.19 14.18
N ILE A 62 4.99 0.05 15.47
CA ILE A 62 6.01 0.31 16.49
C ILE A 62 6.41 -1.03 17.08
N ILE A 63 7.72 -1.30 17.13
CA ILE A 63 8.23 -2.45 17.89
C ILE A 63 8.25 -2.05 19.36
N LEU A 64 7.38 -2.67 20.16
CA LEU A 64 7.30 -2.41 21.60
C LEU A 64 8.47 -3.09 22.33
N PRO A 65 8.98 -2.49 23.43
CA PRO A 65 10.00 -3.13 24.27
C PRO A 65 9.42 -4.38 24.95
N GLY A 66 10.22 -5.45 25.05
CA GLY A 66 9.80 -6.71 25.68
C GLY A 66 10.31 -7.93 24.93
N TYR A 67 9.77 -9.09 25.27
CA TYR A 67 10.15 -10.35 24.66
C TYR A 67 9.32 -10.63 23.41
N HIS A 68 10.02 -10.89 22.30
CA HIS A 68 9.45 -11.34 21.03
C HIS A 68 9.94 -12.76 20.77
N ASP A 69 9.03 -13.72 20.64
CA ASP A 69 9.37 -15.14 20.50
C ASP A 69 9.80 -15.55 19.07
N GLY A 70 9.76 -14.61 18.12
CA GLY A 70 10.12 -14.84 16.72
C GLY A 70 9.14 -15.73 15.95
N THR A 71 7.98 -16.07 16.53
CA THR A 71 6.97 -16.93 15.89
C THR A 71 5.88 -16.13 15.15
N ARG A 72 5.84 -14.82 15.39
CA ARG A 72 4.81 -13.91 14.86
C ARG A 72 5.38 -12.95 13.83
N SER A 73 4.49 -12.49 12.95
CA SER A 73 4.85 -11.53 11.90
C SER A 73 3.76 -10.50 11.70
N ILE A 74 4.19 -9.31 11.29
CA ILE A 74 3.31 -8.32 10.66
C ILE A 74 3.47 -8.45 9.15
N THR A 75 2.39 -8.75 8.45
CA THR A 75 2.43 -9.04 7.01
C THR A 75 1.91 -7.85 6.20
N ALA A 76 2.64 -7.43 5.18
CA ALA A 76 2.10 -6.42 4.27
C ALA A 76 0.93 -6.99 3.47
N ASN A 77 -0.16 -6.24 3.34
CA ASN A 77 -1.24 -6.60 2.45
C ASN A 77 -0.77 -6.54 0.99
N SER A 78 -1.35 -7.38 0.14
CA SER A 78 -0.94 -7.48 -1.26
C SER A 78 -1.12 -6.16 -2.00
N LEU A 79 -0.26 -5.87 -2.98
CA LEU A 79 -0.43 -4.69 -3.83
C LEU A 79 -1.79 -4.70 -4.54
N ALA A 80 -2.28 -5.89 -4.91
CA ALA A 80 -3.59 -6.06 -5.55
C ALA A 80 -4.75 -5.60 -4.66
N SER A 81 -4.74 -5.92 -3.37
CA SER A 81 -5.77 -5.48 -2.43
C SER A 81 -5.82 -3.97 -2.23
N GLN A 82 -4.73 -3.28 -2.56
CA GLN A 82 -4.54 -1.85 -2.32
C GLN A 82 -4.57 -1.01 -3.61
N THR A 83 -4.68 -1.66 -4.77
CA THR A 83 -4.77 -0.99 -6.08
C THR A 83 -5.95 -1.49 -6.90
N PRO A 84 -7.18 -1.64 -6.32
CA PRO A 84 -8.33 -2.07 -7.09
C PRO A 84 -8.59 -1.08 -8.22
N GLY A 85 -8.73 -1.58 -9.43
CA GLY A 85 -8.98 -0.74 -10.60
C GLY A 85 -9.52 -1.53 -11.79
N THR A 86 -10.16 -0.81 -12.71
CA THR A 86 -10.81 -1.37 -13.90
C THR A 86 -10.16 -0.92 -15.21
N ALA A 87 -9.15 -0.05 -15.15
CA ALA A 87 -8.48 0.46 -16.34
C ALA A 87 -7.70 -0.66 -17.04
N SER A 88 -7.95 -0.80 -18.35
CA SER A 88 -7.10 -1.59 -19.24
C SER A 88 -6.02 -0.72 -19.88
N ALA A 89 -5.05 -1.35 -20.54
CA ALA A 89 -4.04 -0.63 -21.32
C ALA A 89 -4.67 0.31 -22.36
N ALA A 90 -5.79 -0.08 -22.98
CA ALA A 90 -6.51 0.73 -23.96
C ALA A 90 -7.18 1.99 -23.37
N ASN A 91 -7.30 2.08 -22.04
CA ASN A 91 -7.83 3.25 -21.33
C ASN A 91 -6.74 4.23 -20.89
N ILE A 92 -5.46 3.94 -21.10
CA ILE A 92 -4.34 4.74 -20.62
C ILE A 92 -3.55 5.28 -21.82
N TYR A 93 -3.20 6.57 -21.77
CA TYR A 93 -2.46 7.23 -22.84
C TYR A 93 -1.10 6.54 -23.10
N PRO A 94 -0.67 6.38 -24.37
CA PRO A 94 0.59 5.73 -24.70
C PRO A 94 1.79 6.30 -23.92
N GLY A 95 2.63 5.40 -23.39
CA GLY A 95 3.81 5.76 -22.59
C GLY A 95 3.51 6.19 -21.14
N LYS A 96 2.24 6.28 -20.73
CA LYS A 96 1.86 6.43 -19.33
C LYS A 96 1.63 5.05 -18.70
N THR A 97 1.74 4.96 -17.39
CA THR A 97 1.57 3.70 -16.65
C THR A 97 0.68 3.90 -15.43
N ALA A 98 -0.07 2.87 -15.05
CA ALA A 98 -0.86 2.83 -13.82
C ALA A 98 -0.68 1.48 -13.11
N TRP A 99 -1.02 1.41 -11.82
CA TRP A 99 -1.14 0.15 -11.09
C TRP A 99 -2.61 -0.25 -11.02
N VAL A 100 -2.93 -1.46 -11.48
CA VAL A 100 -4.30 -1.99 -11.52
C VAL A 100 -4.28 -3.43 -11.03
N ASN A 101 -5.00 -3.69 -9.95
CA ASN A 101 -5.11 -5.00 -9.29
C ASN A 101 -3.72 -5.65 -9.06
N GLY A 102 -2.75 -4.85 -8.63
CA GLY A 102 -1.40 -5.32 -8.30
C GLY A 102 -0.42 -5.35 -9.47
N ASN A 103 -0.87 -5.06 -10.69
CA ASN A 103 -0.04 -5.10 -11.89
C ASN A 103 0.21 -3.73 -12.47
N LYS A 104 1.43 -3.51 -12.96
CA LYS A 104 1.75 -2.31 -13.72
C LYS A 104 1.17 -2.45 -15.12
N VAL A 105 0.27 -1.55 -15.49
CA VAL A 105 -0.37 -1.47 -16.81
C VAL A 105 0.25 -0.30 -17.56
N THR A 106 0.83 -0.58 -18.73
CA THR A 106 1.33 0.45 -19.65
C THR A 106 0.26 0.80 -20.68
N GLY A 107 0.06 2.09 -20.91
CA GLY A 107 -0.98 2.58 -21.81
C GLY A 107 -0.72 2.28 -23.27
N THR A 108 -1.80 1.90 -23.95
CA THR A 108 -1.87 1.58 -25.38
C THR A 108 -3.10 2.21 -26.03
N MET A 109 -3.74 3.20 -25.39
CA MET A 109 -4.90 3.89 -25.94
C MET A 109 -4.61 4.36 -27.37
N THR A 110 -5.50 4.02 -28.29
CA THR A 110 -5.39 4.47 -29.68
C THR A 110 -5.47 5.99 -29.73
N THR A 111 -4.55 6.61 -30.45
CA THR A 111 -4.53 8.07 -30.64
C THR A 111 -4.70 8.41 -32.11
N GLN A 112 -5.22 9.60 -32.37
CA GLN A 112 -5.15 10.23 -33.68
C GLN A 112 -4.76 11.70 -33.55
N GLY A 113 -4.09 12.22 -34.57
CA GLY A 113 -3.88 13.65 -34.68
C GLY A 113 -5.19 14.41 -34.83
N GLY A 114 -5.17 15.68 -34.43
CA GLY A 114 -6.17 16.64 -34.86
C GLY A 114 -6.05 16.94 -36.36
N GLY A 115 -6.93 17.79 -36.87
CA GLY A 115 -6.94 18.13 -38.29
C GLY A 115 -7.92 19.23 -38.61
N THR A 116 -7.83 19.73 -39.85
CA THR A 116 -8.76 20.70 -40.39
C THR A 116 -9.63 20.03 -41.46
N TYR A 117 -10.94 20.22 -41.36
CA TYR A 117 -11.92 19.55 -42.20
C TYR A 117 -12.86 20.57 -42.85
N THR A 118 -13.23 20.33 -44.10
CA THR A 118 -14.26 21.10 -44.81
C THR A 118 -15.58 20.36 -44.72
N ALA A 119 -16.66 21.08 -44.45
CA ALA A 119 -18.01 20.54 -44.50
C ALA A 119 -18.41 20.21 -45.94
N GLY A 120 -19.26 19.20 -46.11
CA GLY A 120 -19.82 18.81 -47.40
C GLY A 120 -21.29 18.43 -47.23
N THR A 121 -21.92 17.99 -48.32
CA THR A 121 -23.34 17.59 -48.32
C THR A 121 -23.61 16.24 -47.64
N ALA A 122 -22.57 15.50 -47.28
CA ALA A 122 -22.66 14.22 -46.59
C ALA A 122 -22.00 14.28 -45.20
N ASP A 123 -22.50 13.46 -44.28
CA ASP A 123 -21.95 13.34 -42.92
C ASP A 123 -20.49 12.89 -42.95
N LYS A 124 -19.70 13.47 -42.04
CA LYS A 124 -18.28 13.16 -41.90
C LYS A 124 -17.95 12.77 -40.46
N THR A 125 -17.59 11.49 -40.27
CA THR A 125 -17.02 11.04 -38.99
C THR A 125 -15.55 11.43 -38.94
N VAL A 126 -15.25 12.52 -38.23
CA VAL A 126 -13.89 13.05 -38.10
C VAL A 126 -13.07 12.31 -37.03
N VAL A 127 -13.74 11.90 -35.94
CA VAL A 127 -13.15 11.15 -34.84
C VAL A 127 -13.97 9.87 -34.68
N PRO A 128 -13.49 8.73 -35.19
CA PRO A 128 -14.10 7.45 -34.89
C PRO A 128 -13.99 7.11 -33.41
N ALA A 129 -14.81 6.16 -32.94
CA ALA A 129 -14.85 5.77 -31.53
C ALA A 129 -13.49 5.23 -31.00
N ASN A 130 -13.39 5.18 -29.67
CA ASN A 130 -12.32 4.52 -28.91
C ASN A 130 -10.90 5.05 -29.16
N ARG A 131 -10.74 6.36 -29.30
CA ARG A 131 -9.44 7.01 -29.47
C ARG A 131 -9.38 8.39 -28.84
N PHE A 132 -8.18 8.80 -28.46
CA PHE A 132 -7.91 10.16 -27.99
C PHE A 132 -7.36 11.02 -29.12
N VAL A 133 -7.87 12.25 -29.24
CA VAL A 133 -7.38 13.20 -30.25
C VAL A 133 -6.31 14.09 -29.63
N THR A 134 -5.10 14.05 -30.18
CA THR A 134 -3.93 14.74 -29.62
C THR A 134 -3.79 16.19 -30.08
N GLY A 135 -4.68 16.67 -30.96
CA GLY A 135 -4.69 18.04 -31.43
C GLY A 135 -6.10 18.53 -31.74
N ASN A 136 -6.21 19.80 -32.12
CA ASN A 136 -7.50 20.42 -32.40
C ASN A 136 -8.16 19.79 -33.63
N VAL A 137 -9.47 19.57 -33.55
CA VAL A 137 -10.32 19.29 -34.70
C VAL A 137 -11.00 20.59 -35.08
N VAL A 138 -10.70 21.09 -36.28
CA VAL A 138 -11.23 22.36 -36.78
C VAL A 138 -12.08 22.09 -38.00
N VAL A 139 -13.32 22.57 -38.00
CA VAL A 139 -14.12 22.68 -39.22
C VAL A 139 -13.93 24.08 -39.77
N LYS A 140 -13.45 24.21 -41.02
CA LYS A 140 -13.27 25.53 -41.62
C LYS A 140 -14.63 26.20 -41.79
N GLY A 141 -14.74 27.44 -41.32
CA GLY A 141 -15.82 28.32 -41.75
C GLY A 141 -15.70 28.61 -43.25
N ASP A 142 -16.84 28.86 -43.88
CA ASP A 142 -16.91 29.31 -45.26
C ASP A 142 -17.39 30.76 -45.28
N ALA A 143 -16.57 31.66 -45.81
CA ALA A 143 -16.87 33.09 -45.89
C ALA A 143 -18.10 33.39 -46.76
N ASN A 144 -18.53 32.44 -47.60
CA ASN A 144 -19.75 32.57 -48.39
C ASN A 144 -21.02 32.23 -47.60
N LEU A 145 -20.93 31.73 -46.35
CA LEU A 145 -22.08 31.53 -45.46
C LEU A 145 -22.58 32.86 -44.87
N THR A 146 -22.89 33.82 -45.74
CA THR A 146 -23.48 35.11 -45.40
C THR A 146 -24.96 35.14 -45.81
N ALA A 147 -25.76 35.99 -45.18
CA ALA A 147 -27.20 36.07 -45.44
C ALA A 147 -27.54 36.35 -46.91
N GLY A 148 -26.71 37.11 -47.62
CA GLY A 148 -26.91 37.42 -49.04
C GLY A 148 -26.76 36.21 -49.98
N ASN A 149 -25.98 35.20 -49.57
CA ASN A 149 -25.71 34.00 -50.35
C ASN A 149 -26.64 32.83 -50.01
N ILE A 150 -27.48 32.98 -48.99
CA ILE A 150 -28.44 31.96 -48.55
C ILE A 150 -29.79 32.23 -49.20
N LYS A 151 -30.24 31.33 -50.08
CA LYS A 151 -31.53 31.47 -50.78
C LYS A 151 -32.68 31.33 -49.79
N LYS A 152 -33.47 32.39 -49.62
CA LYS A 152 -34.65 32.40 -48.74
C LYS A 152 -35.60 31.25 -49.07
N GLY A 153 -36.02 30.51 -48.05
CA GLY A 153 -37.02 29.44 -48.15
C GLY A 153 -36.48 28.10 -48.65
N VAL A 154 -35.17 27.96 -48.90
CA VAL A 154 -34.54 26.69 -49.26
C VAL A 154 -33.88 26.08 -48.03
N LYS A 155 -34.13 24.79 -47.77
CA LYS A 155 -33.35 24.02 -46.78
C LYS A 155 -31.96 23.78 -47.36
N ILE A 156 -30.94 24.24 -46.64
CA ILE A 156 -29.52 24.07 -46.98
C ILE A 156 -28.96 22.91 -46.19
#